data_AF-A0A2G9XQA8-F1
#
_entry.id   AF-A0A2G9XQA8-F1
#
_cell.length_a   1.000
_cell.length_b   1.000
_cell.length_c   1.000
_cell.angle_alpha   90.00
_cell.angle_beta   90.00
_cell.angle_gamma   90.00
#
_symmetry.space_group_name_H-M   'P 1'
#
loop_
_entity.id
_entity.type
_entity.pdbx_description
1 polymer ?
#
loop_
_entity_poly.entity_id
_entity_poly.type
_entity_poly.pdbx_seq_one_letter_code
_entity_poly.pdbx_strand_id
1 'polypeptide(L)'
;MKTAFSVWNNRIAPVFDVTRQVRLVEVADGRIVHEDNESLPENLPAGKAIRLTELGVGTLVCGAISRPLQEMVAAYGIRVVPFVAGDLCEVIQAWISGGLDGDTFVMPGCFGGGRHRHSGNIDQEEYLINGKKRGGMGSGGGQGQGRGGRRPGRMGGPNAAGPVSCCVCPQCGQREPHKRGLPCFERKCPQCGAAM
;
A
#
# COMPACT_ATOMS: atom_id res chain seq x y z
N MET A 1 2.46 15.52 -18.42
CA MET A 1 2.09 14.11 -18.18
C MET A 1 0.98 14.07 -17.15
N LYS A 2 -0.08 13.28 -17.39
CA LYS A 2 -1.22 13.18 -16.47
C LYS A 2 -1.16 11.88 -15.67
N THR A 3 -1.12 12.02 -14.35
CA THR A 3 -0.96 10.91 -13.41
C THR A 3 -2.18 10.85 -12.49
N ALA A 4 -2.73 9.66 -12.29
CA ALA A 4 -3.80 9.41 -11.33
C ALA A 4 -3.25 8.78 -10.06
N PHE A 5 -3.71 9.24 -8.91
CA PHE A 5 -3.40 8.67 -7.60
C PHE A 5 -4.68 8.14 -6.97
N SER A 6 -4.68 6.90 -6.49
CA SER A 6 -5.84 6.37 -5.76
C SER A 6 -5.93 6.99 -4.37
N VAL A 7 -7.06 7.64 -4.02
CA VAL A 7 -7.15 8.41 -2.77
C VAL A 7 -8.24 7.90 -1.84
N TRP A 8 -7.90 7.83 -0.55
CA TRP A 8 -8.84 7.66 0.55
C TRP A 8 -8.37 8.48 1.75
N ASN A 9 -9.21 9.38 2.28
CA ASN A 9 -8.88 10.23 3.44
C ASN A 9 -7.51 10.95 3.34
N ASN A 10 -7.25 11.60 2.20
CA ASN A 10 -6.00 12.30 1.90
C ASN A 10 -4.73 11.42 1.90
N ARG A 11 -4.89 10.10 1.77
CA ARG A 11 -3.80 9.11 1.67
C ARG A 11 -3.99 8.24 0.43
N ILE A 12 -2.94 7.53 0.05
CA ILE A 12 -3.06 6.51 -1.00
C ILE A 12 -3.98 5.40 -0.50
N ALA A 13 -5.00 5.09 -1.30
CA ALA A 13 -5.97 4.04 -0.98
C ALA A 13 -5.27 2.67 -0.85
N PRO A 14 -5.53 1.90 0.23
CA PRO A 14 -4.89 0.61 0.44
C PRO A 14 -5.17 -0.42 -0.68
N VAL A 15 -6.37 -0.36 -1.28
CA VAL A 15 -6.78 -1.27 -2.34
C VAL A 15 -7.52 -0.48 -3.44
N PHE A 16 -7.00 -0.52 -4.66
CA PHE A 16 -7.56 0.20 -5.81
C PHE A 16 -8.91 -0.37 -6.26
N ASP A 17 -9.09 -1.68 -6.14
CA ASP A 17 -10.29 -2.41 -6.59
C ASP A 17 -11.60 -1.83 -6.04
N VAL A 18 -11.58 -1.29 -4.82
CA VAL A 18 -12.75 -0.67 -4.15
C VAL A 18 -12.72 0.86 -4.17
N THR A 19 -11.65 1.45 -4.70
CA THR A 19 -11.47 2.91 -4.70
C THR A 19 -12.48 3.57 -5.65
N ARG A 20 -13.15 4.62 -5.17
CA ARG A 20 -14.14 5.41 -5.94
C ARG A 20 -13.66 6.80 -6.34
N GLN A 21 -12.47 7.20 -5.88
CA GLN A 21 -11.94 8.53 -6.11
C GLN A 21 -10.47 8.45 -6.48
N VAL A 22 -10.09 9.23 -7.48
CA VAL A 22 -8.70 9.42 -7.87
C VAL A 22 -8.36 10.91 -7.91
N ARG A 23 -7.15 11.24 -7.46
CA ARG A 23 -6.56 12.56 -7.65
C ARG A 23 -5.82 12.54 -8.98
N LEU A 24 -6.24 13.39 -9.91
CA LEU A 24 -5.52 13.65 -11.14
C LEU A 24 -4.53 14.78 -10.91
N VAL A 25 -3.27 14.54 -11.26
CA VAL A 25 -2.21 15.54 -11.23
C VAL A 25 -1.61 15.62 -12.61
N GLU A 26 -1.65 16.82 -13.19
CA GLU A 26 -0.97 17.12 -14.43
C GLU A 26 0.35 17.82 -14.14
N VAL A 27 1.43 17.19 -14.57
CA VAL A 27 2.80 17.67 -14.35
C VAL A 27 3.40 18.11 -15.69
N ALA A 28 3.85 19.36 -15.77
CA ALA A 28 4.67 19.87 -16.87
C ALA A 28 5.96 20.47 -16.30
N ASP A 29 7.10 20.18 -16.91
CA ASP A 29 8.43 20.66 -16.49
C ASP A 29 8.73 20.46 -14.99
N GLY A 30 8.27 19.33 -14.42
CA GLY A 30 8.47 19.02 -13.00
C GLY A 30 7.64 19.86 -12.03
N ARG A 31 6.60 20.56 -12.51
CA ARG A 31 5.66 21.33 -11.69
C ARG A 31 4.23 20.89 -11.94
N ILE A 32 3.41 21.00 -10.89
CA ILE A 32 1.99 20.70 -10.98
C ILE A 32 1.29 21.89 -11.65
N VAL A 33 0.68 21.63 -12.81
CA VAL A 33 -0.07 22.63 -13.58
C VAL A 33 -1.56 22.56 -13.24
N HIS A 34 -2.07 21.37 -12.97
CA HIS A 34 -3.47 21.15 -12.65
C HIS A 34 -3.64 19.99 -11.67
N GLU A 35 -4.57 20.14 -10.72
CA GLU A 35 -5.00 19.08 -9.82
C GLU A 35 -6.52 19.01 -9.77
N ASP A 36 -7.07 17.81 -9.93
CA ASP A 36 -8.51 17.60 -9.82
C ASP A 36 -8.85 16.28 -9.12
N ASN A 37 -10.05 16.21 -8.55
CA ASN A 37 -10.60 15.00 -7.95
C ASN A 37 -11.66 14.41 -8.86
N GLU A 38 -11.41 13.21 -9.37
CA GLU A 38 -12.35 12.51 -10.23
C GLU A 38 -12.96 11.31 -9.53
N SER A 39 -14.23 11.05 -9.83
CA SER A 39 -14.93 9.85 -9.39
C SER A 39 -14.71 8.71 -10.39
N LEU A 40 -14.51 7.51 -9.84
CA LEU A 40 -14.46 6.26 -10.60
C LEU A 40 -15.78 5.50 -10.42
N PRO A 41 -16.26 4.82 -11.48
CA PRO A 41 -17.47 4.01 -11.40
C PRO A 41 -17.27 2.82 -10.46
N GLU A 42 -18.32 2.49 -9.70
CA GLU A 42 -18.26 1.51 -8.61
C GLU A 42 -18.38 0.05 -9.10
N ASN A 43 -19.13 -0.19 -10.19
CA ASN A 43 -19.71 -1.51 -10.41
C ASN A 43 -18.93 -2.42 -11.36
N LEU A 44 -17.94 -1.90 -12.11
CA LEU A 44 -17.22 -2.69 -13.12
C LEU A 44 -15.72 -2.35 -13.18
N PRO A 45 -14.83 -3.34 -13.06
CA PRO A 45 -13.38 -3.18 -13.24
C PRO A 45 -13.04 -2.53 -14.59
N ALA A 46 -13.70 -2.98 -15.66
CA ALA A 46 -13.57 -2.41 -17.00
C ALA A 46 -14.01 -0.94 -17.07
N GLY A 47 -15.07 -0.58 -16.36
CA GLY A 47 -15.54 0.81 -16.28
C GLY A 47 -14.49 1.75 -15.68
N LYS A 48 -13.72 1.28 -14.69
CA LYS A 48 -12.61 2.06 -14.12
C LYS A 48 -11.49 2.29 -15.12
N ALA A 49 -11.10 1.25 -15.86
CA ALA A 49 -10.06 1.36 -16.89
C ALA A 49 -10.47 2.31 -18.03
N ILE A 50 -11.72 2.21 -18.49
CA ILE A 50 -12.29 3.12 -19.50
C ILE A 50 -12.30 4.54 -18.96
N ARG A 51 -12.79 4.78 -17.74
CA ARG A 51 -12.82 6.11 -17.14
C ARG A 51 -11.43 6.73 -17.02
N LEU A 52 -10.42 5.96 -16.60
CA LEU A 52 -9.03 6.45 -16.54
C LEU A 52 -8.50 6.83 -17.93
N THR A 53 -8.89 6.08 -18.96
CA THR A 53 -8.52 6.34 -20.35
C THR A 53 -9.19 7.61 -20.88
N GLU A 54 -10.49 7.79 -20.63
CA GLU A 54 -11.24 9.02 -20.98
C GLU A 54 -10.64 10.27 -20.33
N LEU A 55 -10.16 10.12 -19.08
CA LEU A 55 -9.49 11.18 -18.35
C LEU A 55 -8.08 11.48 -18.90
N GLY A 56 -7.57 10.70 -19.85
CA GLY A 56 -6.25 10.89 -20.46
C GLY A 56 -5.10 10.54 -19.52
N VAL A 57 -5.31 9.62 -18.58
CA VAL A 57 -4.30 9.21 -17.60
C VAL A 57 -3.23 8.35 -18.28
N GLY A 58 -1.96 8.75 -18.19
CA GLY A 58 -0.84 7.94 -18.69
C GLY A 58 -0.21 7.05 -17.63
N THR A 59 -0.39 7.39 -16.35
CA THR A 59 0.16 6.61 -15.23
C THR A 59 -0.79 6.60 -14.04
N LEU A 60 -0.99 5.43 -13.44
CA LEU A 60 -1.75 5.20 -12.23
C LEU A 60 -0.81 4.80 -11.10
N VAL A 61 -0.76 5.61 -10.05
CA VAL A 61 -0.07 5.31 -8.79
C VAL A 61 -1.11 4.87 -7.78
N CYS A 62 -0.99 3.64 -7.29
CA CYS A 62 -1.99 3.08 -6.40
C CYS A 62 -1.41 2.14 -5.34
N GLY A 63 -2.25 1.78 -4.38
CA GLY A 63 -1.98 0.75 -3.40
C GLY A 63 -2.01 -0.65 -3.99
N ALA A 64 -2.51 -1.62 -3.23
CA ALA A 64 -2.73 -2.96 -3.76
C ALA A 64 -3.78 -2.94 -4.86
N ILE A 65 -3.57 -3.72 -5.90
CA ILE A 65 -4.48 -3.88 -7.03
C ILE A 65 -4.53 -5.37 -7.39
N SER A 66 -5.71 -5.89 -7.71
CA SER A 66 -5.79 -7.28 -8.19
C SER A 66 -5.12 -7.42 -9.55
N ARG A 67 -4.50 -8.57 -9.81
CA ARG A 67 -3.82 -8.85 -11.08
C ARG A 67 -4.72 -8.66 -12.31
N PRO A 68 -5.99 -9.14 -12.32
CA PRO A 68 -6.86 -8.94 -13.47
C PRO A 68 -7.12 -7.45 -13.77
N LEU A 69 -7.31 -6.63 -12.73
CA LEU A 69 -7.51 -5.20 -12.90
C LEU A 69 -6.24 -4.48 -13.33
N GLN A 70 -5.08 -4.87 -12.78
CA GLN A 70 -3.79 -4.32 -13.20
C GLN A 70 -3.49 -4.61 -14.68
N GLU A 71 -3.64 -5.86 -15.10
CA GLU A 71 -3.43 -6.30 -16.48
C GLU A 71 -4.40 -5.59 -17.44
N MET A 72 -5.67 -5.45 -17.03
CA MET A 72 -6.67 -4.71 -17.79
C MET A 72 -6.26 -3.25 -17.96
N VAL A 73 -5.93 -2.52 -16.89
CA VAL A 73 -5.50 -1.11 -16.96
C VAL A 73 -4.24 -0.96 -17.81
N ALA A 74 -3.27 -1.88 -17.69
CA ALA A 74 -2.08 -1.89 -18.51
C ALA A 74 -2.38 -2.14 -19.99
N ALA A 75 -3.38 -2.96 -20.32
CA ALA A 75 -3.82 -3.21 -21.70
C ALA A 75 -4.44 -1.96 -22.37
N TYR A 76 -5.00 -1.04 -21.58
CA TYR A 76 -5.42 0.29 -22.05
C TYR A 76 -4.26 1.28 -22.23
N GLY A 77 -3.01 0.84 -22.06
CA GLY A 77 -1.80 1.66 -22.24
C GLY A 77 -1.43 2.51 -21.03
N ILE A 78 -2.07 2.29 -19.88
CA ILE A 78 -1.82 3.03 -18.65
C ILE A 78 -0.72 2.33 -17.85
N ARG A 79 0.37 3.04 -17.55
CA ARG A 79 1.42 2.49 -16.68
C ARG A 79 0.90 2.41 -15.24
N VAL A 80 0.93 1.22 -14.63
CA VAL A 80 0.52 1.03 -13.24
C VAL A 80 1.73 0.93 -12.33
N VAL A 81 1.73 1.71 -11.24
CA VAL A 81 2.71 1.69 -10.15
C VAL A 81 1.98 1.25 -8.88
N PRO A 82 1.90 -0.06 -8.63
CA PRO A 82 1.17 -0.61 -7.49
C PRO A 82 2.00 -0.60 -6.19
N PHE A 83 1.35 -0.96 -5.09
CA PHE A 83 1.96 -1.13 -3.76
C PHE A 83 2.52 0.14 -3.13
N VAL A 84 2.01 1.30 -3.53
CA VAL A 84 2.34 2.59 -2.94
C VAL A 84 1.44 2.87 -1.74
N ALA A 85 2.03 3.27 -0.62
CA ALA A 85 1.36 3.69 0.59
C ALA A 85 2.00 4.99 1.10
N GLY A 86 1.17 5.89 1.63
CA GLY A 86 1.65 7.16 2.14
C GLY A 86 0.57 8.23 2.16
N ASP A 87 0.95 9.41 2.62
CA ASP A 87 0.15 10.62 2.44
C ASP A 87 0.15 11.04 0.97
N LEU A 88 -0.99 11.53 0.48
CA LEU A 88 -1.15 11.89 -0.92
C LEU A 88 -0.15 12.97 -1.35
N CYS A 89 0.02 14.01 -0.54
CA CYS A 89 0.91 15.13 -0.88
C CYS A 89 2.37 14.67 -0.92
N GLU A 90 2.79 13.84 0.04
CA GLU A 90 4.15 13.30 0.08
C GLU A 90 4.44 12.38 -1.11
N VAL A 91 3.47 11.55 -1.50
CA VAL A 91 3.58 10.65 -2.66
C VAL A 91 3.62 11.43 -3.98
N ILE A 92 2.82 12.49 -4.14
CA ILE A 92 2.86 13.34 -5.34
C ILE A 92 4.21 14.04 -5.47
N GLN A 93 4.74 14.59 -4.38
CA GLN A 93 6.06 15.24 -4.37
C GLN A 93 7.18 14.25 -4.68
N ALA A 94 7.12 13.05 -4.10
CA ALA A 94 8.04 11.96 -4.42
C ALA A 94 7.93 11.52 -5.89
N TRP A 95 6.72 11.48 -6.47
CA TRP A 95 6.51 11.15 -7.88
C TRP A 95 7.17 12.18 -8.81
N ILE A 96 6.97 13.47 -8.54
CA ILE A 96 7.52 14.55 -9.36
C ILE A 96 9.05 14.59 -9.28
N SER A 97 9.62 14.33 -8.10
CA SER A 97 11.06 14.30 -7.88
C SER A 97 11.74 12.99 -8.36
N GLY A 98 10.96 12.02 -8.85
CA GLY A 98 11.47 10.70 -9.26
C GLY A 98 11.89 9.80 -8.10
N GLY A 99 11.46 10.10 -6.87
CA GLY A 99 11.89 9.45 -5.63
C GLY A 99 10.95 8.36 -5.09
N LEU A 100 10.00 7.85 -5.88
CA LEU A 100 9.09 6.78 -5.43
C LEU A 100 9.72 5.39 -5.38
N ASP A 101 10.98 5.24 -5.81
CA ASP A 101 11.72 3.98 -5.75
C ASP A 101 12.28 3.66 -4.35
N GLY A 102 12.08 4.56 -3.37
CA GLY A 102 12.48 4.31 -1.99
C GLY A 102 11.52 3.36 -1.26
N ASP A 103 12.08 2.48 -0.41
CA ASP A 103 11.33 1.61 0.53
C ASP A 103 10.34 2.36 1.44
N THR A 104 10.37 3.70 1.46
CA THR A 104 9.54 4.58 2.29
C THR A 104 8.06 4.56 1.92
N PHE A 105 7.74 4.34 0.64
CA PHE A 105 6.35 4.34 0.17
C PHE A 105 5.84 2.93 -0.17
N VAL A 106 6.60 1.88 0.15
CA VAL A 106 6.23 0.51 -0.17
C VAL A 106 5.28 -0.05 0.89
N MET A 107 4.18 -0.66 0.44
CA MET A 107 3.26 -1.35 1.35
C MET A 107 3.95 -2.50 2.10
N PRO A 108 3.82 -2.57 3.44
CA PRO A 108 4.32 -3.71 4.20
C PRO A 108 3.54 -4.97 3.86
N GLY A 109 4.25 -6.08 3.64
CA GLY A 109 3.67 -7.42 3.43
C GLY A 109 3.49 -7.86 1.97
N CYS A 110 3.65 -6.96 0.98
CA CYS A 110 3.55 -7.33 -0.43
C CYS A 110 4.88 -7.87 -1.02
N PHE A 111 6.01 -7.62 -0.35
CA PHE A 111 7.33 -8.13 -0.71
C PHE A 111 7.91 -9.11 0.34
N GLY A 112 7.07 -9.97 0.92
CA GLY A 112 7.50 -11.11 1.74
C GLY A 112 7.80 -12.34 0.88
N GLY A 113 9.08 -12.58 0.58
CA GLY A 113 9.54 -13.62 -0.33
C GLY A 113 9.04 -15.05 -0.04
N GLY A 114 8.58 -15.72 -1.10
CA GLY A 114 8.81 -17.14 -1.34
C GLY A 114 7.80 -18.14 -0.77
N ARG A 115 6.88 -18.60 -1.63
CA ARG A 115 6.98 -19.90 -2.31
C ARG A 115 5.68 -20.21 -3.05
N HIS A 116 5.83 -20.56 -4.32
CA HIS A 116 4.90 -21.30 -5.16
C HIS A 116 3.71 -21.92 -4.41
N ARG A 117 2.52 -21.34 -4.57
CA ARG A 117 1.32 -22.15 -4.65
C ARG A 117 0.81 -22.05 -6.08
N HIS A 118 1.09 -23.15 -6.76
CA HIS A 118 0.43 -23.61 -7.97
C HIS A 118 -0.98 -23.03 -8.15
N SER A 119 -1.20 -22.47 -9.35
CA SER A 119 -2.35 -22.78 -10.20
C SER A 119 -3.57 -23.37 -9.49
N GLY A 120 -4.59 -22.55 -9.31
CA GLY A 120 -5.94 -22.99 -9.03
C GLY A 120 -6.89 -22.05 -9.73
N ASN A 121 -7.24 -22.41 -10.97
CA ASN A 121 -8.35 -21.85 -11.72
C ASN A 121 -9.60 -21.94 -10.82
N ILE A 122 -10.27 -20.82 -10.55
CA ILE A 122 -11.61 -20.84 -9.93
C ILE A 122 -12.54 -20.23 -10.96
N ASP A 123 -12.82 -21.05 -11.97
CA ASP A 123 -14.02 -20.92 -12.76
C ASP A 123 -15.11 -21.76 -12.08
N GLN A 124 -16.25 -21.11 -11.85
CA GLN A 124 -17.59 -21.68 -11.85
C GLN A 124 -18.19 -22.28 -10.56
N GLU A 125 -19.33 -21.67 -10.20
CA GLU A 125 -20.39 -22.15 -9.33
C GLU A 125 -20.86 -23.56 -9.71
N GLU A 126 -21.06 -24.47 -8.74
CA GLU A 126 -22.30 -25.25 -8.66
C GLU A 126 -22.45 -25.97 -7.31
N TYR A 127 -23.69 -25.99 -6.82
CA TYR A 127 -24.19 -26.77 -5.70
C TYR A 127 -23.91 -28.27 -5.91
N LEU A 128 -23.62 -29.02 -4.83
CA LEU A 128 -24.17 -30.36 -4.54
C LEU A 128 -23.61 -30.94 -3.22
N ILE A 129 -24.55 -31.29 -2.34
CA ILE A 129 -24.32 -32.02 -1.08
C ILE A 129 -24.11 -33.52 -1.37
N ASN A 130 -23.29 -34.16 -0.54
CA ASN A 130 -23.37 -35.56 -0.06
C ASN A 130 -22.26 -36.53 -0.52
N GLY A 131 -21.69 -37.30 0.43
CA GLY A 131 -21.00 -38.57 0.09
C GLY A 131 -19.79 -39.00 0.93
N LYS A 132 -20.06 -39.59 2.09
CA LYS A 132 -19.34 -40.72 2.74
C LYS A 132 -18.20 -41.42 1.93
N LYS A 133 -17.01 -41.53 2.57
CA LYS A 133 -16.15 -42.75 2.82
C LYS A 133 -14.66 -42.64 2.45
N ARG A 134 -13.84 -42.89 3.48
CA ARG A 134 -12.65 -43.78 3.59
C ARG A 134 -11.55 -43.76 2.50
N GLY A 135 -10.32 -43.57 2.98
CA GLY A 135 -9.16 -44.38 2.57
C GLY A 135 -7.92 -43.56 2.24
N GLY A 136 -6.81 -43.81 2.94
CA GLY A 136 -5.50 -43.27 2.57
C GLY A 136 -4.48 -43.30 3.71
N MET A 137 -4.00 -44.50 4.04
CA MET A 137 -2.93 -44.77 5.02
C MET A 137 -1.54 -44.59 4.37
N GLY A 138 -0.59 -44.00 5.09
CA GLY A 138 0.84 -43.96 4.78
C GLY A 138 1.56 -43.03 5.76
N SER A 139 2.06 -43.44 6.93
CA SER A 139 3.14 -44.40 7.27
C SER A 139 4.55 -43.84 7.06
N GLY A 140 5.22 -43.50 8.18
CA GLY A 140 6.69 -43.37 8.33
C GLY A 140 7.19 -41.93 8.47
N GLY A 141 8.00 -41.54 9.46
CA GLY A 141 8.69 -42.25 10.54
C GLY A 141 9.71 -41.29 11.19
N GLY A 142 9.99 -41.46 12.50
CA GLY A 142 11.03 -40.76 13.28
C GLY A 142 10.43 -39.89 14.40
N GLN A 143 10.30 -40.36 15.65
CA GLN A 143 11.31 -40.40 16.73
C GLN A 143 11.94 -39.00 16.99
N GLY A 144 11.96 -38.42 18.18
CA GLY A 144 11.77 -38.96 19.52
C GLY A 144 11.67 -37.88 20.61
N GLN A 145 11.61 -38.38 21.84
CA GLN A 145 11.36 -37.69 23.11
C GLN A 145 12.54 -36.78 23.52
N GLY A 146 12.27 -35.71 24.28
CA GLY A 146 13.35 -35.09 25.08
C GLY A 146 13.17 -33.64 25.51
N ARG A 147 12.71 -33.46 26.75
CA ARG A 147 13.26 -32.59 27.81
C ARG A 147 13.69 -31.15 27.47
N GLY A 148 13.00 -30.22 28.13
CA GLY A 148 13.59 -29.10 28.88
C GLY A 148 14.81 -28.41 28.26
N GLY A 149 14.56 -27.40 27.43
CA GLY A 149 15.56 -26.43 27.01
C GLY A 149 15.01 -25.02 27.21
N ARG A 150 15.52 -24.34 28.24
CA ARG A 150 15.34 -22.91 28.49
C ARG A 150 15.54 -22.14 27.18
N ARG A 151 14.47 -21.57 26.62
CA ARG A 151 14.61 -20.58 25.55
C ARG A 151 15.17 -19.30 26.19
N PRO A 152 16.37 -18.84 25.80
CA PRO A 152 16.90 -17.58 26.29
C PRO A 152 15.92 -16.47 25.92
N GLY A 153 15.66 -15.57 26.85
CA GLY A 153 14.91 -14.35 26.58
C GLY A 153 15.48 -13.71 25.31
N ARG A 154 14.61 -13.42 24.35
CA ARG A 154 14.98 -12.62 23.18
C ARG A 154 15.10 -11.18 23.64
N MET A 155 16.20 -10.90 24.33
CA MET A 155 16.76 -9.57 24.49
C MET A 155 17.21 -9.13 23.09
N GLY A 156 16.28 -8.59 22.28
CA GLY A 156 16.65 -7.71 21.17
C GLY A 156 16.88 -6.34 21.81
N GLY A 157 18.11 -5.89 22.03
CA GLY A 157 18.99 -5.45 20.95
C GLY A 157 18.65 -3.98 20.64
N PRO A 158 19.56 -3.00 20.82
CA PRO A 158 19.25 -1.56 20.81
C PRO A 158 18.78 -0.97 19.45
N ASN A 159 18.57 -1.79 18.43
CA ASN A 159 18.25 -1.36 17.07
C ASN A 159 16.78 -1.56 16.66
N ALA A 160 15.86 -1.78 17.60
CA ALA A 160 14.42 -1.75 17.33
C ALA A 160 13.86 -0.31 17.28
N ALA A 161 14.45 0.52 16.44
CA ALA A 161 13.90 1.82 16.07
C ALA A 161 13.17 1.69 14.73
N GLY A 162 11.87 1.42 14.80
CA GLY A 162 10.97 1.73 13.69
C GLY A 162 11.08 3.21 13.29
N PRO A 163 10.62 3.58 12.10
CA PRO A 163 10.83 4.90 11.49
C PRO A 163 10.53 6.01 12.50
N VAL A 164 11.46 6.97 12.60
CA VAL A 164 11.32 8.14 13.48
C VAL A 164 10.00 8.82 13.17
N SER A 165 9.01 8.68 14.07
CA SER A 165 7.80 9.49 13.98
C SER A 165 8.24 10.95 14.13
N CYS A 166 7.76 11.88 13.30
CA CYS A 166 8.04 13.30 13.43
C CYS A 166 6.82 14.01 14.01
N CYS A 167 7.02 14.89 14.99
CA CYS A 167 6.01 15.84 15.43
C CYS A 167 5.95 17.00 14.41
N VAL A 168 4.76 17.48 14.10
CA VAL A 168 4.55 18.57 13.14
C VAL A 168 3.82 19.70 13.85
N CYS A 169 4.41 20.90 13.85
CA CYS A 169 3.79 22.06 14.46
C CYS A 169 2.57 22.53 13.63
N PRO A 170 1.38 22.69 14.23
CA PRO A 170 0.18 23.13 13.49
C PRO A 170 0.23 24.61 13.08
N GLN A 171 1.07 25.43 13.72
CA GLN A 171 1.15 26.86 13.42
C GLN A 171 2.16 27.22 12.32
N CYS A 172 3.27 26.48 12.21
CA CYS A 172 4.35 26.83 11.27
C CYS A 172 4.78 25.67 10.37
N GLY A 173 4.22 24.47 10.54
CA GLY A 173 4.56 23.30 9.72
C GLY A 173 5.93 22.69 10.01
N GLN A 174 6.67 23.18 11.00
CA GLN A 174 7.99 22.67 11.38
C GLN A 174 7.90 21.20 11.80
N ARG A 175 8.77 20.36 11.24
CA ARG A 175 8.89 18.93 11.56
C ARG A 175 10.07 18.69 12.50
N GLU A 176 9.83 17.98 13.60
CA GLU A 176 10.87 17.55 14.54
C GLU A 176 10.80 16.06 14.84
N PRO A 177 11.94 15.37 15.09
CA PRO A 177 11.91 13.99 15.55
C PRO A 177 11.10 13.85 16.85
N HIS A 178 10.13 12.95 16.88
CA HIS A 178 9.37 12.62 18.07
C HIS A 178 10.30 12.00 19.12
N LYS A 179 10.26 12.53 20.34
CA LYS A 179 11.03 11.97 21.46
C LYS A 179 10.18 10.91 22.15
N ARG A 180 10.66 9.66 22.16
CA ARG A 180 10.00 8.55 22.85
C ARG A 180 9.72 8.93 24.31
N GLY A 181 8.48 8.71 24.74
CA GLY A 181 8.03 9.00 26.11
C GLY A 181 7.47 10.41 26.33
N LEU A 182 7.48 11.29 25.31
CA LEU A 182 6.81 12.59 25.37
C LEU A 182 5.83 12.73 24.20
N PRO A 183 4.51 12.82 24.45
CA PRO A 183 3.52 13.14 23.42
C PRO A 183 3.88 14.44 22.68
N CYS A 184 3.57 14.53 21.39
CA CYS A 184 3.94 15.72 20.59
C CYS A 184 3.34 17.03 21.16
N PHE A 185 2.13 16.98 21.74
CA PHE A 185 1.43 18.11 22.34
C PHE A 185 2.01 18.68 23.63
N GLU A 186 2.94 17.97 24.27
CA GLU A 186 3.67 18.50 25.41
C GLU A 186 4.94 19.25 24.99
N ARG A 187 5.30 19.22 23.70
CA ARG A 187 6.49 19.89 23.16
C ARG A 187 6.15 21.28 22.63
N LYS A 188 7.09 22.20 22.78
CA LYS A 188 7.03 23.53 22.17
C LYS A 188 7.86 23.56 20.89
N CYS A 189 7.29 24.14 19.84
CA CYS A 189 7.97 24.36 18.59
C CYS A 189 9.14 25.35 18.76
N PRO A 190 10.35 25.04 18.27
CA PRO A 190 11.48 25.97 18.37
C PRO A 190 11.34 27.20 17.46
N GLN A 191 10.49 27.13 16.42
CA GLN A 191 10.30 28.22 15.46
C GLN A 191 9.25 29.24 15.91
N CYS A 192 8.14 28.79 16.50
CA CYS A 192 7.02 29.68 16.87
C CYS A 192 6.56 29.56 18.34
N GLY A 193 7.13 28.65 19.13
CA GLY A 193 6.78 28.47 20.54
C GLY A 193 5.44 27.74 20.81
N ALA A 194 4.68 27.39 19.77
CA ALA A 194 3.40 26.70 19.88
C ALA A 194 3.54 25.26 20.38
N ALA A 195 2.51 24.74 21.06
CA ALA A 195 2.42 23.33 21.39
C ALA A 195 2.28 22.47 20.11
N MET A 196 2.99 21.33 20.05
CA MET A 196 3.10 20.48 18.85
C MET A 196 2.29 19.19 18.90
#